data_AF-A0AAD9JSU0-F1
#
_entry.id   AF-A0AAD9JSU0-F1
#
_cell.length_a   1.000
_cell.length_b   1.000
_cell.length_c   1.000
_cell.angle_alpha   90.00
_cell.angle_beta   90.00
_cell.angle_gamma   90.00
#
_symmetry.space_group_name_H-M   'P 1'
#
loop_
_entity.id
_entity.type
_entity.pdbx_description
1 polymer ?
#
loop_
_entity_poly.entity_id
_entity_poly.type
_entity_poly.pdbx_seq_one_letter_code
_entity_poly.pdbx_strand_id
1 'polypeptide(L)'
;HPLDVIASSARLALKKIDGTITCQLHGVDCFAVNAVLQMNNLRYKYGKGDIKVFVLCLVANWLHKGLIYLYRGNRLQVLFHLYVIYHQYHSIFVNFLHTCTSCGGLRSDILKDFLSTTCRIEMQVLGLLGKLLSGPWMHRFYTSSR
;
A
#
# COMPACT_ATOMS: atom_id res chain seq x y z
N HIS A 1 -20.66 1.51 4.05
CA HIS A 1 -20.77 2.96 3.82
C HIS A 1 -20.70 3.25 2.32
N PRO A 2 -21.35 4.29 1.75
CA PRO A 2 -21.29 4.58 0.31
C PRO A 2 -19.86 4.71 -0.24
N LEU A 3 -18.95 5.26 0.58
CA LEU A 3 -17.52 5.33 0.25
C LEU A 3 -16.86 3.95 0.13
N ASP A 4 -17.28 2.97 0.94
CA ASP A 4 -16.75 1.60 0.87
C ASP A 4 -17.22 0.93 -0.43
N VAL A 5 -18.43 1.25 -0.89
CA VAL A 5 -18.98 0.75 -2.15
C VAL A 5 -18.16 1.30 -3.31
N ILE A 6 -17.93 2.63 -3.38
CA ILE A 6 -17.15 3.26 -4.45
C ILE A 6 -15.71 2.74 -4.46
N ALA A 7 -15.07 2.67 -3.27
CA ALA A 7 -13.73 2.13 -3.10
C ALA A 7 -13.61 0.67 -3.55
N SER A 8 -14.62 -0.15 -3.23
CA SER A 8 -14.64 -1.56 -3.62
C SER A 8 -14.92 -1.72 -5.11
N SER A 9 -15.82 -0.93 -5.70
CA SER A 9 -16.07 -0.90 -7.13
C SER A 9 -14.83 -0.49 -7.93
N ALA A 10 -14.07 0.50 -7.46
CA ALA A 10 -12.82 0.91 -8.10
C ALA A 10 -11.77 -0.21 -8.09
N ARG A 11 -11.57 -0.88 -6.94
CA ARG A 11 -10.66 -2.04 -6.85
C ARG A 11 -11.09 -3.20 -7.74
N LEU A 12 -12.40 -3.48 -7.81
CA LEU A 12 -12.94 -4.52 -8.69
C LEU A 12 -12.76 -4.18 -10.17
N ALA A 13 -12.91 -2.91 -10.54
CA ALA A 13 -12.67 -2.45 -11.91
C ALA A 13 -11.19 -2.60 -12.29
N LEU A 14 -10.28 -2.18 -11.41
CA LEU A 14 -8.84 -2.36 -11.57
C LEU A 14 -8.45 -3.84 -11.69
N LYS A 15 -8.99 -4.69 -10.80
CA LYS A 15 -8.79 -6.15 -10.86
C LYS A 15 -9.20 -6.77 -12.19
N LYS A 16 -10.26 -6.26 -12.85
CA LYS A 16 -10.65 -6.76 -14.18
C LYS A 16 -9.61 -6.43 -15.25
N ILE A 17 -8.95 -5.28 -15.14
CA ILE A 17 -7.87 -4.87 -16.04
C ILE A 17 -6.62 -5.72 -15.78
N ASP A 18 -6.32 -5.99 -14.51
CA ASP A 18 -5.21 -6.84 -14.07
C ASP A 18 -5.27 -8.28 -14.59
N GLY A 19 -6.48 -8.83 -14.85
CA GLY A 19 -6.66 -10.19 -15.35
C GLY A 19 -5.97 -10.49 -16.68
N THR A 20 -5.46 -9.45 -17.35
CA THR A 20 -4.67 -9.54 -18.60
C THR A 20 -3.14 -9.54 -18.37
N ILE A 21 -2.68 -9.36 -17.13
CA ILE A 21 -1.27 -9.14 -16.77
C ILE A 21 -0.83 -10.22 -15.78
N THR A 22 0.41 -10.70 -15.91
CA THR A 22 0.99 -11.68 -14.98
C THR A 22 1.50 -11.01 -13.69
N CYS A 23 0.90 -11.37 -12.56
CA CYS A 23 1.30 -10.94 -11.20
C CYS A 23 2.18 -12.00 -10.54
N GLN A 24 3.16 -11.60 -9.73
CA GLN A 24 3.88 -12.54 -8.85
C GLN A 24 3.22 -12.63 -7.47
N LEU A 25 2.63 -11.54 -6.98
CA LEU A 25 1.91 -11.54 -5.71
C LEU A 25 0.53 -12.16 -5.83
N HIS A 26 0.39 -13.37 -5.28
CA HIS A 26 -0.91 -14.01 -5.14
C HIS A 26 -1.79 -13.27 -4.13
N GLY A 27 -2.98 -12.86 -4.56
CA GLY A 27 -3.98 -12.22 -3.73
C GLY A 27 -5.36 -12.21 -4.37
N VAL A 28 -6.37 -11.87 -3.57
CA VAL A 28 -7.79 -11.88 -3.99
C VAL A 28 -8.18 -10.55 -4.66
N ASP A 29 -7.34 -9.53 -4.58
CA ASP A 29 -7.66 -8.15 -4.98
C ASP A 29 -6.73 -7.66 -6.11
N CYS A 30 -6.85 -6.39 -6.52
CA CYS A 30 -6.00 -5.80 -7.58
C CYS A 30 -4.50 -5.74 -7.19
N PHE A 31 -3.63 -5.54 -8.18
CA PHE A 31 -2.16 -5.60 -8.03
C PHE A 31 -1.66 -4.66 -6.92
N ALA A 32 -2.10 -3.40 -6.94
CA ALA A 32 -1.70 -2.42 -5.93
C ALA A 32 -2.12 -2.82 -4.51
N VAL A 33 -3.32 -3.37 -4.34
CA VAL A 33 -3.81 -3.84 -3.02
C VAL A 33 -2.93 -4.96 -2.51
N ASN A 34 -2.62 -5.95 -3.35
CA ASN A 34 -1.77 -7.08 -2.96
C ASN A 34 -0.37 -6.59 -2.60
N ALA A 35 0.22 -5.70 -3.39
CA ALA A 35 1.54 -5.11 -3.10
C ALA A 35 1.58 -4.37 -1.76
N VAL A 36 0.60 -3.50 -1.48
CA VAL A 36 0.51 -2.76 -0.22
C VAL A 36 0.25 -3.67 0.98
N LEU A 37 -0.58 -4.70 0.83
CA LEU A 37 -0.82 -5.68 1.88
C LEU A 37 0.46 -6.42 2.27
N GLN A 38 1.26 -6.81 1.27
CA GLN A 38 2.52 -7.51 1.53
C GLN A 38 3.59 -6.59 2.13
N MET A 39 3.64 -5.32 1.72
CA MET A 39 4.49 -4.32 2.39
C MET A 39 4.06 -4.05 3.84
N ASN A 40 2.75 -4.02 4.11
CA ASN A 40 2.23 -3.92 5.47
C ASN A 40 2.56 -5.18 6.30
N ASN A 41 2.55 -6.36 5.69
CA ASN A 41 3.01 -7.60 6.32
C ASN A 41 4.52 -7.55 6.64
N LEU A 42 5.36 -7.07 5.73
CA LEU A 42 6.80 -6.91 6.00
C LEU A 42 7.05 -6.01 7.22
N ARG A 43 6.25 -4.97 7.39
CA ARG A 43 6.40 -4.06 8.53
C ARG A 43 5.85 -4.58 9.85
N TYR A 44 4.76 -5.35 9.86
CA TYR A 44 4.03 -5.65 11.11
C TYR A 44 3.85 -7.13 11.43
N LYS A 45 4.08 -8.04 10.48
CA LYS A 45 3.82 -9.47 10.68
C LYS A 45 5.00 -10.12 11.40
N TYR A 46 4.79 -10.49 12.66
CA TYR A 46 5.80 -11.18 13.48
C TYR A 46 6.14 -12.55 12.87
N GLY A 47 7.45 -12.87 12.78
CA GLY A 47 7.96 -14.15 12.26
C GLY A 47 7.95 -14.32 10.72
N LYS A 48 7.30 -13.43 9.97
CA LYS A 48 7.32 -13.42 8.48
C LYS A 48 7.74 -12.08 7.87
N GLY A 49 7.84 -11.02 8.67
CA GLY A 49 8.26 -9.68 8.25
C GLY A 49 9.55 -9.23 8.91
N ASP A 50 10.25 -8.31 8.25
CA ASP A 50 11.52 -7.72 8.70
C ASP A 50 11.29 -6.40 9.44
N ILE A 51 10.50 -6.45 10.53
CA ILE A 51 10.01 -5.26 11.27
C ILE A 51 11.14 -4.30 11.64
N LYS A 52 12.22 -4.83 12.24
CA LYS A 52 13.37 -4.02 12.68
C LYS A 52 14.06 -3.35 11.50
N VAL A 53 14.30 -4.10 10.42
CA VAL A 53 15.03 -3.57 9.26
C VAL A 53 14.18 -2.57 8.48
N PHE A 54 12.87 -2.80 8.39
CA PHE A 54 11.92 -1.84 7.82
C PHE A 54 11.96 -0.51 8.59
N VAL A 55 11.93 -0.56 9.93
CA VAL A 55 12.01 0.65 10.78
C VAL A 55 13.37 1.34 10.64
N LEU A 56 14.46 0.58 10.59
CA LEU A 56 15.81 1.13 10.36
C LEU A 56 15.90 1.83 9.00
N CYS A 57 15.31 1.26 7.95
CA CYS A 57 15.26 1.88 6.62
C CYS A 57 14.53 3.22 6.65
N LEU A 58 13.39 3.32 7.36
CA LEU A 58 12.69 4.58 7.53
C LEU A 58 13.57 5.63 8.22
N VAL A 59 14.21 5.26 9.33
CA VAL A 59 15.07 6.18 10.10
C VAL A 59 16.29 6.61 9.29
N ALA A 60 16.92 5.70 8.55
CA ALA A 60 18.08 5.99 7.70
C ALA A 60 17.75 7.00 6.58
N ASN A 61 16.49 7.05 6.14
CA ASN A 61 15.99 7.99 5.13
C ASN A 61 15.28 9.20 5.76
N TRP A 62 15.49 9.49 7.05
CA TRP A 62 14.88 10.61 7.77
C TRP A 62 13.35 10.59 7.80
N LEU A 63 12.75 9.40 7.69
CA LEU A 63 11.31 9.20 7.78
C LEU A 63 10.88 8.83 9.20
N HIS A 64 9.70 9.31 9.59
CA HIS A 64 9.14 9.02 10.90
C HIS A 64 8.86 7.51 11.05
N LYS A 65 9.24 6.91 12.19
CA LYS A 65 9.03 5.48 12.48
C LYS A 65 7.55 5.07 12.39
N GLY A 66 6.63 6.01 12.60
CA GLY A 66 5.19 5.85 12.50
C GLY A 66 4.58 6.15 11.13
N LEU A 67 5.38 6.33 10.06
CA LEU A 67 4.90 6.83 8.76
C LEU A 67 3.79 5.97 8.13
N ILE A 68 4.04 4.67 7.91
CA ILE A 68 2.98 3.73 7.51
C ILE A 68 2.16 3.34 8.74
N TYR A 69 0.87 3.10 8.55
CA TYR A 69 -0.05 2.67 9.58
C TYR A 69 -0.34 1.18 9.44
N LEU A 70 -0.66 0.53 10.56
CA LEU A 70 -1.11 -0.86 10.54
C LEU A 70 -2.47 -0.96 9.84
N TYR A 71 -2.51 -1.65 8.71
CA TYR A 71 -3.76 -1.99 8.04
C TYR A 71 -4.34 -3.32 8.54
N ARG A 72 -5.63 -3.33 8.93
CA ARG A 72 -6.42 -4.52 9.28
C ARG A 72 -7.76 -4.50 8.54
N GLY A 73 -7.78 -5.00 7.30
CA GLY A 73 -8.92 -5.53 6.54
C GLY A 73 -10.10 -4.62 6.16
N ASN A 74 -10.54 -3.74 7.07
CA ASN A 74 -11.81 -3.00 6.93
C ASN A 74 -11.62 -1.47 6.92
N ARG A 75 -10.39 -0.97 7.11
CA ARG A 75 -10.12 0.47 7.19
C ARG A 75 -9.61 1.00 5.86
N LEU A 76 -10.51 1.12 4.86
CA LEU A 76 -10.14 1.51 3.50
C LEU A 76 -9.43 2.88 3.43
N GLN A 77 -9.75 3.81 4.33
CA GLN A 77 -9.05 5.09 4.45
C GLN A 77 -7.55 4.91 4.76
N VAL A 78 -7.21 3.95 5.62
CA VAL A 78 -5.81 3.61 5.95
C VAL A 78 -5.13 3.03 4.71
N LEU A 79 -5.80 2.12 4.00
CA LEU A 79 -5.28 1.54 2.77
C LEU A 79 -4.99 2.61 1.71
N PHE A 80 -5.91 3.55 1.54
CA PHE A 80 -5.74 4.69 0.64
C PHE A 80 -4.56 5.59 0.99
N HIS A 81 -4.39 5.87 2.28
CA HIS A 81 -3.26 6.64 2.75
C HIS A 81 -1.94 5.92 2.50
N LEU A 82 -1.92 4.59 2.68
CA LEU A 82 -0.75 3.77 2.37
C LEU A 82 -0.37 3.83 0.88
N TYR A 83 -1.33 3.79 -0.06
CA TYR A 83 -1.01 3.95 -1.49
C TYR A 83 -0.28 5.26 -1.77
N VAL A 84 -0.75 6.36 -1.18
CA VAL A 84 -0.12 7.67 -1.36
C VAL A 84 1.30 7.67 -0.82
N ILE A 85 1.54 7.11 0.37
CA ILE A 85 2.88 7.05 0.96
C ILE A 85 3.81 6.17 0.13
N TYR A 86 3.37 4.96 -0.26
CA TYR A 86 4.20 4.04 -1.05
C TYR A 86 4.49 4.60 -2.44
N HIS A 87 3.56 5.36 -3.03
CA HIS A 87 3.79 6.04 -4.30
C HIS A 87 4.77 7.22 -4.15
N GLN A 88 4.62 8.03 -3.09
CA GLN A 88 5.48 9.18 -2.84
C GLN A 88 6.94 8.80 -2.54
N TYR A 89 7.15 7.74 -1.76
CA TYR A 89 8.48 7.26 -1.38
C TYR A 89 8.88 5.99 -2.14
N HIS A 90 8.37 5.83 -3.37
CA HIS A 90 8.56 4.63 -4.18
C HIS A 90 10.03 4.23 -4.33
N SER A 91 10.92 5.19 -4.61
CA SER A 91 12.37 4.95 -4.75
C SER A 91 13.01 4.40 -3.48
N ILE A 92 12.61 4.89 -2.30
CA ILE A 92 13.11 4.42 -1.00
C ILE A 92 12.68 2.98 -0.76
N PHE A 93 11.41 2.66 -1.03
CA PHE A 93 10.90 1.30 -0.84
C PHE A 93 11.42 0.30 -1.86
N VAL A 94 11.67 0.72 -3.10
CA VAL A 94 12.38 -0.10 -4.10
C VAL A 94 13.79 -0.40 -3.61
N ASN A 95 14.53 0.61 -3.15
CA ASN A 95 15.88 0.41 -2.63
C ASN A 95 15.89 -0.53 -1.40
N PHE A 96 14.95 -0.36 -0.48
CA PHE A 96 14.74 -1.26 0.65
C PHE A 96 14.55 -2.72 0.21
N LEU A 97 13.67 -2.94 -0.77
CA LEU A 97 13.40 -4.25 -1.33
C LEU A 97 14.62 -4.84 -2.06
N HIS A 98 15.53 -4.02 -2.58
CA HIS A 98 16.79 -4.49 -3.17
C HIS A 98 17.85 -4.90 -2.13
N THR A 99 17.95 -4.19 -1.01
CA THR A 99 19.15 -4.20 -0.15
C THR A 99 18.96 -4.78 1.25
N CYS A 100 17.74 -4.84 1.80
CA CYS A 100 17.58 -4.84 3.26
C CYS A 100 16.61 -5.88 3.86
N THR A 101 16.30 -7.01 3.23
CA THR A 101 15.35 -7.98 3.83
C THR A 101 15.83 -9.42 3.77
N SER A 102 15.58 -10.17 4.85
CA SER A 102 15.94 -11.58 5.02
C SER A 102 14.95 -12.55 4.36
N CYS A 103 13.77 -12.06 3.95
CA CYS A 103 12.69 -12.83 3.34
C CYS A 103 12.78 -12.91 1.80
N GLY A 104 13.69 -13.75 1.28
CA GLY A 104 14.09 -13.77 -0.15
C GLY A 104 12.97 -13.86 -1.19
N GLY A 105 12.06 -14.84 -1.09
CA GLY A 105 11.02 -15.10 -2.11
C GLY A 105 9.90 -14.05 -2.12
N LEU A 106 9.30 -13.79 -0.96
CA LEU A 106 8.25 -12.77 -0.85
C LEU A 106 8.78 -11.38 -1.27
N ARG A 107 10.03 -11.05 -0.94
CA ARG A 107 10.68 -9.81 -1.37
C ARG A 107 10.81 -9.71 -2.88
N SER A 108 11.30 -10.75 -3.56
CA SER A 108 11.49 -10.71 -5.01
C SER A 108 10.17 -10.50 -5.74
N ASP A 109 9.10 -11.09 -5.22
CA ASP A 109 7.76 -10.97 -5.81
C ASP A 109 7.19 -9.57 -5.57
N ILE A 110 7.33 -9.03 -4.35
CA ILE A 110 6.95 -7.64 -4.07
C ILE A 110 7.75 -6.67 -4.93
N LEU A 111 9.06 -6.87 -5.08
CA LEU A 111 9.92 -5.99 -5.86
C LEU A 111 9.53 -5.97 -7.33
N LYS A 112 9.32 -7.14 -7.95
CA LYS A 112 8.86 -7.24 -9.34
C LYS A 112 7.54 -6.49 -9.54
N ASP A 113 6.60 -6.69 -8.64
CA ASP A 113 5.29 -6.04 -8.74
C ASP A 113 5.37 -4.54 -8.43
N PHE A 114 6.25 -4.09 -7.53
CA PHE A 114 6.50 -2.66 -7.26
C PHE A 114 7.17 -1.93 -8.44
N LEU A 115 7.98 -2.64 -9.23
CA LEU A 115 8.61 -2.11 -10.43
C LEU A 115 7.65 -2.07 -11.63
N SER A 116 6.56 -2.82 -11.58
CA SER A 116 5.53 -2.81 -12.63
C SER A 116 4.88 -1.43 -12.76
N THR A 117 4.81 -0.95 -14.00
CA THR A 117 4.12 0.31 -14.34
C THR A 117 2.65 0.24 -13.98
N THR A 118 2.01 -0.92 -14.18
CA THR A 118 0.60 -1.16 -13.82
C THR A 118 0.37 -0.92 -12.34
N CYS A 119 1.14 -1.58 -11.48
CA CYS A 119 1.02 -1.44 -10.03
C CYS A 119 1.20 0.01 -9.57
N ARG A 120 2.13 0.74 -10.18
CA ARG A 120 2.36 2.16 -9.87
C ARG A 120 1.19 3.04 -10.30
N ILE A 121 0.61 2.81 -11.47
CA ILE A 121 -0.58 3.52 -11.96
C ILE A 121 -1.77 3.23 -11.04
N GLU A 122 -1.98 1.96 -10.68
CA GLU A 122 -3.06 1.58 -9.76
C GLU A 122 -2.91 2.23 -8.39
N MET A 123 -1.71 2.25 -7.81
CA MET A 123 -1.44 2.96 -6.55
C MET A 123 -1.76 4.46 -6.67
N GLN A 124 -1.45 5.08 -7.80
CA GLN A 124 -1.76 6.48 -8.05
C GLN A 124 -3.27 6.72 -8.16
N VAL A 125 -3.99 5.89 -8.93
CA VAL A 125 -5.45 5.96 -9.09
C VAL A 125 -6.15 5.77 -7.75
N LEU A 126 -5.79 4.72 -7.00
CA LEU A 126 -6.36 4.43 -5.69
C LEU A 126 -5.99 5.49 -4.65
N GLY A 127 -4.77 6.04 -4.70
CA GLY A 127 -4.35 7.15 -3.85
C GLY A 127 -5.14 8.43 -4.12
N LEU A 128 -5.41 8.75 -5.39
CA LEU A 128 -6.23 9.90 -5.80
C LEU A 128 -7.70 9.71 -5.40
N LEU A 129 -8.27 8.54 -5.66
CA LEU A 129 -9.61 8.17 -5.18
C LEU A 129 -9.70 8.27 -3.67
N GLY A 130 -8.67 7.81 -2.97
CA GLY A 130 -8.51 7.95 -1.54
C GLY A 130 -8.62 9.41 -1.08
N LYS A 131 -7.85 10.31 -1.68
CA LYS A 131 -7.89 11.75 -1.36
C LYS A 131 -9.25 12.37 -1.67
N LEU A 132 -9.87 12.00 -2.79
CA LEU A 132 -11.16 12.55 -3.23
C LEU A 132 -12.32 12.06 -2.35
N LEU A 133 -12.29 10.79 -1.95
CA LEU A 133 -13.32 10.16 -1.11
C LEU A 133 -13.15 10.48 0.37
N SER A 134 -11.91 10.44 0.89
CA SER A 134 -11.64 10.65 2.31
C SER A 134 -11.37 12.10 2.67
N GLY A 135 -10.84 12.94 1.78
CA GLY A 135 -10.50 14.34 2.09
C GLY A 135 -11.70 15.16 2.60
N PRO A 136 -12.80 15.28 1.83
CA PRO A 136 -13.98 16.04 2.24
C PRO A 136 -14.66 15.47 3.50
N TRP A 137 -14.65 14.14 3.64
CA TRP A 137 -15.30 13.46 4.76
C TRP A 137 -14.48 13.51 6.04
N MET A 138 -13.15 13.34 5.96
CA MET A 138 -12.24 13.53 7.09
C MET A 138 -12.31 14.97 7.57
N HIS A 139 -12.32 15.95 6.67
CA HIS A 139 -12.49 17.33 7.08
C HIS A 139 -13.81 17.51 7.83
N ARG A 140 -14.94 17.00 7.32
CA ARG A 140 -16.24 17.09 8.02
C ARG A 140 -16.21 16.41 9.38
N PHE A 141 -15.78 15.15 9.48
CA PHE A 141 -15.79 14.38 10.73
C PHE A 141 -14.86 14.96 11.80
N TYR A 142 -13.69 15.48 11.43
CA TYR A 142 -12.74 16.07 12.39
C TYR A 142 -13.01 17.55 12.69
N THR A 143 -13.82 18.26 11.88
CA THR A 143 -14.30 19.61 12.25
C THR A 143 -15.61 19.62 13.00
N SER A 144 -16.45 18.59 12.86
CA SER A 144 -17.70 18.46 13.66
C SER A 144 -17.47 18.01 15.10
N SER A 145 -16.22 17.86 15.54
CA SER A 145 -15.83 17.61 16.93
C SER A 145 -15.19 18.83 17.61
N ARG A 146 -15.51 20.05 17.16
CA ARG A 146 -15.27 21.29 17.90
C ARG A 146 -16.59 22.00 18.16
#